data_AF-A0A7C2IQ18-F1
#
_entry.id   AF-A0A7C2IQ18-F1
#
_cell.length_a   1.000
_cell.length_b   1.000
_cell.length_c   1.000
_cell.angle_alpha   90.00
_cell.angle_beta   90.00
_cell.angle_gamma   90.00
#
_symmetry.space_group_name_H-M   'P 1'
#
loop_
_entity.id
_entity.type
_entity.pdbx_description
1 polymer ?
#
loop_
_entity_poly.entity_id
_entity_poly.type
_entity_poly.pdbx_seq_one_letter_code
_entity_poly.pdbx_strand_id
1 'polypeptide(L)'
;MTSYDYLAGYVCAQNPAAGTKLQPGAEVAVTVSDGPGPAPREASVFLQVPDDGRQHTVRITVADARGLTEVYNATHQGGERVVQPVVYYGKATISVYLDGQLVREQTLL
;
A
#
# COMPACT_ATOMS: atom_id res chain seq x y z
N MET A 1 -0.02 -22.03 9.53
CA MET A 1 -0.99 -21.40 10.46
C MET A 1 -1.91 -20.46 9.69
N THR A 2 -3.23 -20.56 9.80
CA THR A 2 -4.15 -19.58 9.18
C THR A 2 -3.96 -18.19 9.81
N SER A 3 -3.86 -17.14 8.99
CA SER A 3 -3.76 -15.75 9.44
C SER A 3 -4.59 -14.81 8.57
N TYR A 4 -5.22 -13.83 9.20
CA TYR A 4 -5.96 -12.75 8.52
C TYR A 4 -5.20 -11.42 8.50
N ASP A 5 -4.01 -11.37 9.11
CA ASP A 5 -3.17 -10.17 9.15
C ASP A 5 -2.01 -10.28 8.16
N TYR A 6 -1.54 -11.50 7.89
CA TYR A 6 -0.40 -11.80 7.02
C TYR A 6 -0.83 -12.67 5.84
N LEU A 7 -0.46 -12.26 4.63
CA LEU A 7 -0.68 -13.03 3.40
C LEU A 7 0.01 -14.40 3.49
N ALA A 8 -0.48 -15.36 2.70
CA ALA A 8 0.14 -16.68 2.62
C ALA A 8 1.63 -16.57 2.24
N GLY A 9 2.48 -17.35 2.91
CA GLY A 9 3.93 -17.34 2.70
C GLY A 9 4.70 -16.29 3.50
N TYR A 10 4.03 -15.36 4.18
CA TYR A 10 4.69 -14.39 5.06
C TYR A 10 4.96 -15.01 6.44
N VAL A 11 6.10 -14.67 7.05
CA VAL A 11 6.39 -15.03 8.45
C VAL A 11 5.48 -14.20 9.36
N CYS A 12 4.61 -14.87 10.12
CA CYS A 12 3.65 -14.23 11.03
C CYS A 12 4.08 -14.32 12.50
N ALA A 13 5.04 -15.19 12.83
CA ALA A 13 5.70 -15.22 14.12
C ALA A 13 7.11 -15.80 14.00
N GLN A 14 7.99 -15.41 14.91
CA GLN A 14 9.30 -16.02 15.06
C GLN A 14 9.66 -16.20 16.55
N ASN A 15 10.46 -17.21 16.83
CA ASN A 15 11.07 -17.43 18.12
C ASN A 15 12.55 -17.79 17.92
N PRO A 16 13.50 -17.03 18.48
CA PRO A 16 13.31 -15.86 19.37
C PRO A 16 12.75 -14.62 18.65
N ALA A 17 12.25 -13.68 19.45
CA ALA A 17 11.67 -12.43 18.95
C ALA A 17 12.70 -11.60 18.15
N ALA A 18 12.21 -10.80 17.21
CA ALA A 18 13.03 -9.95 16.35
C ALA A 18 13.97 -9.06 17.18
N GLY A 19 15.22 -8.93 16.72
CA GLY A 19 16.27 -8.17 17.42
C GLY A 19 16.98 -8.92 18.55
N THR A 20 16.58 -10.16 18.87
CA THR A 20 17.29 -11.01 19.83
C THR A 20 18.69 -11.37 19.30
N LYS A 21 19.74 -11.13 20.11
CA LYS A 21 21.10 -11.55 19.77
C LYS A 21 21.27 -13.05 20.01
N LEU A 22 21.83 -13.73 19.02
CA LEU A 22 22.10 -15.16 19.08
C LEU A 22 23.56 -15.46 18.78
N GLN A 23 24.02 -16.59 19.29
CA GLN A 23 25.31 -17.15 18.90
C GLN A 23 25.22 -17.71 17.48
N PRO A 24 26.31 -17.72 16.71
CA PRO A 24 26.35 -18.38 15.41
C PRO A 24 25.92 -19.85 15.51
N GLY A 25 25.05 -20.29 14.60
CA GLY A 25 24.51 -21.66 14.57
C GLY A 25 23.26 -21.89 15.43
N ALA A 26 22.78 -20.89 16.17
CA ALA A 26 21.50 -20.98 16.87
C ALA A 26 20.32 -21.05 15.88
N GLU A 27 19.30 -21.84 16.23
CA GLU A 27 18.09 -21.99 15.43
C GLU A 27 17.09 -20.84 15.66
N VAL A 28 16.34 -20.51 14.61
CA VAL A 28 15.19 -19.60 14.68
C VAL A 28 13.99 -20.34 14.14
N ALA A 29 13.01 -20.59 15.01
CA ALA A 29 11.72 -21.13 14.59
C ALA A 29 10.90 -20.00 13.97
N VAL A 30 10.36 -20.24 12.78
CA VAL A 30 9.45 -19.31 12.10
C VAL A 30 8.10 -19.98 11.88
N THR A 31 7.03 -19.23 12.11
CA THR A 31 5.68 -19.63 11.74
C THR A 31 5.31 -18.86 10.48
N VAL A 32 4.98 -19.60 9.43
CA VAL A 32 4.55 -19.04 8.15
C VAL A 32 3.02 -19.06 8.09
N SER A 33 2.45 -17.98 7.58
CA SER A 33 1.03 -17.85 7.31
C SER A 33 0.61 -18.75 6.16
N ASP A 34 -0.49 -19.47 6.33
CA ASP A 34 -1.20 -20.19 5.25
C ASP A 34 -2.23 -19.29 4.56
N GLY A 35 -2.29 -18.00 4.95
CA GLY A 35 -3.29 -17.05 4.50
C GLY A 35 -4.63 -17.16 5.23
N PRO A 36 -5.69 -16.48 4.73
CA PRO A 36 -5.70 -15.72 3.47
C PRO A 36 -4.99 -14.35 3.53
N GLY A 37 -4.70 -13.84 4.73
CA GLY A 37 -4.32 -12.45 4.96
C GLY A 37 -5.53 -11.50 5.00
N PRO A 38 -5.30 -10.18 5.00
CA PRO A 38 -6.37 -9.21 5.15
C PRO A 38 -7.38 -9.27 4.00
N ALA A 39 -8.65 -9.04 4.30
CA ALA A 39 -9.67 -8.91 3.25
C ALA A 39 -9.47 -7.60 2.45
N PRO A 40 -9.84 -7.58 1.16
CA PRO A 40 -9.82 -6.35 0.36
C PRO A 40 -10.80 -5.32 0.92
N ARG A 41 -10.38 -4.05 0.90
CA ARG A 41 -11.19 -2.88 1.24
C ARG A 41 -11.07 -1.86 0.12
N GLU A 42 -12.07 -1.01 -0.01
CA GLU A 42 -12.11 0.05 -1.05
C GLU A 42 -12.01 1.44 -0.41
N ALA A 43 -11.33 2.34 -1.10
CA ALA A 43 -11.33 3.77 -0.83
C ALA A 43 -11.40 4.56 -2.13
N SER A 44 -12.02 5.74 -2.10
CA SER A 44 -12.06 6.64 -3.27
C SER A 44 -11.05 7.76 -3.09
N VAL A 45 -10.18 7.91 -4.08
CA VAL A 45 -9.24 9.03 -4.18
C VAL A 45 -9.88 10.12 -5.01
N PHE A 46 -9.87 11.34 -4.47
CA PHE A 46 -10.39 12.53 -5.12
C PHE A 46 -9.25 13.52 -5.31
N LEU A 47 -9.11 14.03 -6.53
CA LEU A 47 -8.16 15.09 -6.87
C LEU A 47 -8.81 16.08 -7.84
N GLN A 48 -8.71 17.36 -7.52
CA GLN A 48 -9.01 18.44 -8.45
C GLN A 48 -7.72 18.81 -9.16
N VAL A 49 -7.67 18.63 -10.48
CA VAL A 49 -6.52 19.05 -11.29
C VAL A 49 -6.51 20.59 -11.35
N PRO A 50 -5.35 21.25 -11.17
CA PRO A 50 -5.25 22.70 -11.30
C PRO A 50 -5.84 23.19 -12.63
N ASP A 51 -6.59 24.28 -12.58
CA ASP A 51 -7.21 24.88 -13.76
C ASP A 51 -6.32 26.00 -14.31
N ASP A 52 -5.16 25.61 -14.83
CA ASP A 52 -4.16 26.53 -15.40
C ASP A 52 -4.08 26.45 -16.94
N GLY A 53 -5.02 25.73 -17.56
CA GLY A 53 -5.06 25.50 -19.01
C GLY A 53 -4.00 24.53 -19.54
N ARG A 54 -3.26 23.83 -18.67
CA ARG A 54 -2.24 22.84 -19.05
C ARG A 54 -2.70 21.42 -18.72
N GLN A 55 -1.98 20.45 -19.27
CA GLN A 55 -2.16 19.05 -18.89
C GLN A 55 -1.28 18.73 -17.69
N HIS A 56 -1.82 17.90 -16.80
CA HIS A 56 -1.10 17.40 -15.64
C HIS A 56 -1.17 15.87 -15.56
N THR A 57 -0.09 15.25 -15.10
CA THR A 57 -0.05 13.80 -14.85
C THR A 57 -0.43 13.51 -13.42
N VAL A 58 -1.46 12.70 -13.23
CA VAL A 58 -1.92 12.21 -11.94
C VAL A 58 -1.45 10.78 -11.76
N ARG A 59 -0.68 10.52 -10.71
CA ARG A 59 -0.24 9.17 -10.32
C ARG A 59 -0.72 8.85 -8.92
N ILE A 60 -1.28 7.66 -8.71
CA ILE A 60 -1.72 7.17 -7.40
C ILE A 60 -1.00 5.86 -7.12
N THR A 61 -0.36 5.77 -5.96
CA THR A 61 0.25 4.53 -5.45
C THR A 61 -0.41 4.11 -4.16
N VAL A 62 -0.50 2.79 -3.95
CA VAL A 62 -1.00 2.16 -2.72
C VAL A 62 0.10 1.27 -2.17
N ALA A 63 0.56 1.56 -0.95
CA ALA A 63 1.42 0.65 -0.18
C ALA A 63 0.55 -0.08 0.85
N ASP A 64 0.36 -1.39 0.70
CA ASP A 64 -0.47 -2.21 1.60
C ASP A 64 0.22 -3.55 1.94
N ALA A 65 -0.53 -4.52 2.50
CA ALA A 65 0.02 -5.85 2.85
C ALA A 65 0.68 -6.61 1.68
N ARG A 66 0.37 -6.25 0.42
CA ARG A 66 0.96 -6.83 -0.79
C ARG A 66 2.22 -6.09 -1.26
N GLY A 67 2.56 -4.96 -0.64
CA GLY A 67 3.64 -4.07 -1.06
C GLY A 67 3.13 -2.80 -1.75
N LEU A 68 4.01 -2.15 -2.52
CA LEU A 68 3.71 -0.91 -3.24
C LEU A 68 3.21 -1.21 -4.65
N THR A 69 2.04 -0.66 -4.99
CA THR A 69 1.44 -0.77 -6.32
C THR A 69 1.12 0.62 -6.88
N GLU A 70 1.48 0.89 -8.13
CA GLU A 70 0.92 2.02 -8.88
C GLU A 70 -0.45 1.62 -9.41
N VAL A 71 -1.51 2.21 -8.86
CA VAL A 71 -2.90 1.83 -9.18
C VAL A 71 -3.53 2.75 -10.22
N TYR A 72 -2.91 3.91 -10.46
CA TYR A 72 -3.37 4.89 -11.42
C TYR A 72 -2.22 5.74 -11.93
N ASN A 73 -2.19 6.01 -13.24
CA ASN A 73 -1.24 6.93 -13.86
C ASN A 73 -1.81 7.40 -15.21
N ALA A 74 -2.27 8.64 -15.25
CA ALA A 74 -2.87 9.22 -16.45
C ALA A 74 -2.66 10.74 -16.52
N THR A 75 -2.69 11.27 -17.74
CA THR A 75 -2.66 12.71 -18.01
C THR A 75 -4.08 13.25 -18.15
N HIS A 76 -4.37 14.36 -17.47
CA HIS A 76 -5.66 15.04 -17.46
C HIS A 76 -5.52 16.48 -17.95
N GLN A 77 -6.59 17.05 -18.52
CA GLN A 77 -6.67 18.49 -18.75
C GLN A 77 -6.80 19.23 -17.42
N GLY A 78 -6.34 20.48 -17.40
CA GLY A 78 -6.56 21.40 -16.31
C GLY A 78 -8.05 21.55 -15.98
N GLY A 79 -8.36 21.66 -14.69
CA GLY A 79 -9.74 21.77 -14.19
C GLY A 79 -10.52 20.46 -14.12
N GLU A 80 -9.99 19.33 -14.62
CA GLU A 80 -10.63 18.03 -14.47
C GLU A 80 -10.72 17.58 -13.01
N ARG A 81 -11.77 16.79 -12.71
CA ARG A 81 -11.94 16.13 -11.42
C ARG A 81 -11.67 14.64 -11.56
N VAL A 82 -10.63 14.15 -10.91
CA VAL A 82 -10.29 12.73 -10.86
C VAL A 82 -10.97 12.09 -9.65
N VAL A 83 -11.70 11.00 -9.90
CA VAL A 83 -12.30 10.13 -8.87
C VAL A 83 -11.86 8.70 -9.16
N GLN A 84 -10.93 8.18 -8.37
CA GLN A 84 -10.35 6.87 -8.58
C GLN A 84 -10.65 5.95 -7.39
N PRO A 85 -11.49 4.91 -7.54
CA PRO A 85 -11.59 3.86 -6.54
C PRO A 85 -10.28 3.05 -6.51
N VAL A 86 -9.81 2.73 -5.31
CA VAL A 86 -8.62 1.92 -5.07
C VAL A 86 -8.93 0.80 -4.08
N VAL A 87 -8.40 -0.38 -4.37
CA VAL A 87 -8.52 -1.56 -3.49
C VAL A 87 -7.23 -1.76 -2.72
N TYR A 88 -7.33 -1.96 -1.41
CA TYR A 88 -6.20 -2.14 -0.52
C TYR A 88 -6.43 -3.27 0.50
N TYR A 89 -5.35 -3.80 1.08
CA TYR A 89 -5.35 -4.97 1.97
C TYR A 89 -4.65 -4.65 3.29
N GLY A 90 -5.40 -4.71 4.40
CA GLY A 90 -4.89 -4.36 5.73
C GLY A 90 -4.64 -2.86 5.88
N LYS A 91 -3.57 -2.49 6.58
CA LYS A 91 -3.14 -1.08 6.66
C LYS A 91 -2.57 -0.64 5.32
N ALA A 92 -2.92 0.55 4.87
CA ALA A 92 -2.44 1.08 3.61
C ALA A 92 -2.05 2.56 3.67
N THR A 93 -1.06 2.94 2.86
CA THR A 93 -0.74 4.34 2.57
C THR A 93 -1.02 4.59 1.09
N ILE A 94 -1.91 5.55 0.81
CA ILE A 94 -2.24 6.02 -0.52
C ILE A 94 -1.49 7.34 -0.74
N SER A 95 -0.67 7.40 -1.78
CA SER A 95 0.08 8.59 -2.17
C SER A 95 -0.39 9.06 -3.54
N VAL A 96 -0.77 10.33 -3.64
CA VAL A 96 -1.25 10.98 -4.87
C VAL A 96 -0.22 11.99 -5.30
N TYR A 97 0.23 11.87 -6.54
CA TYR A 97 1.21 12.75 -7.16
C TYR A 97 0.57 13.52 -8.31
N LEU A 98 0.93 14.79 -8.42
CA LEU A 98 0.66 15.64 -9.58
C LEU A 98 2.00 16.06 -10.19
N ASP A 99 2.22 15.72 -11.46
CA ASP A 99 3.48 15.97 -12.18
C ASP A 99 4.72 15.46 -11.43
N GLY A 100 4.57 14.31 -10.75
CA GLY A 100 5.62 13.69 -9.95
C GLY A 100 5.80 14.27 -8.54
N GLN A 101 5.15 15.38 -8.19
CA GLN A 101 5.16 15.94 -6.84
C GLN A 101 4.05 15.33 -5.98
N LEU A 102 4.39 14.90 -4.76
CA LEU A 102 3.41 14.39 -3.80
C LEU A 102 2.48 15.53 -3.36
N VAL A 103 1.20 15.42 -3.69
CA VAL A 103 0.18 16.43 -3.34
C VAL A 103 -0.74 15.96 -2.21
N ARG A 104 -0.86 14.65 -2.01
CA ARG A 104 -1.65 14.08 -0.91
C ARG A 104 -1.09 12.73 -0.49
N GLU A 105 -1.08 12.50 0.82
CA GLU A 105 -0.83 11.21 1.42
C GLU A 105 -1.96 10.89 2.41
N GLN A 106 -2.44 9.65 2.40
CA GLN A 106 -3.51 9.17 3.29
C GLN A 106 -3.18 7.79 3.81
N THR A 107 -3.13 7.65 5.14
CA THR A 107 -3.05 6.34 5.80
C THR A 107 -4.44 5.83 6.13
N LEU A 108 -4.69 4.56 5.85
CA LEU A 108 -5.89 3.81 6.18
C LEU A 108 -5.51 2.68 7.14
N LEU A 109 -6.27 2.57 8.23
CA LEU A 109 -6.07 1.57 9.29
C LEU A 109 -7.07 0.42 9.18
#